data_AF-A0A7V0V9A4-F1
#
_entry.id   AF-A0A7V0V9A4-F1
#
_cell.length_a   1.000
_cell.length_b   1.000
_cell.length_c   1.000
_cell.angle_alpha   90.00
_cell.angle_beta   90.00
_cell.angle_gamma   90.00
#
_symmetry.space_group_name_H-M   'P 1'
#
loop_
_entity.id
_entity.type
_entity.pdbx_description
1 polymer ?
#
loop_
_entity_poly.entity_id
_entity_poly.type
_entity_poly.pdbx_seq_one_letter_code
_entity_poly.pdbx_strand_id
1 'polypeptide(L)' 'MKVVIAPDKFKGSLSAQAVAESIEAGLRRAVPRIETVIAPMADGGEGTIEALLAA' A
#
# COMPACT_ATOMS: atom_id res chain seq x y z
N MET A 1 6.78 -16.85 3.36
CA MET A 1 7.07 -15.90 2.26
C MET A 1 6.54 -14.56 2.69
N LYS A 2 7.35 -13.50 2.56
CA LYS A 2 7.01 -12.16 3.01
C LYS A 2 6.97 -11.20 1.82
N VAL A 3 5.90 -10.42 1.70
CA VAL A 3 5.68 -9.47 0.60
C VAL A 3 5.64 -8.05 1.15
N VAL A 4 6.44 -7.16 0.58
CA VAL A 4 6.34 -5.72 0.84
C VAL A 4 5.40 -5.11 -0.21
N ILE A 5 4.38 -4.41 0.26
CA ILE A 5 3.37 -3.75 -0.56
C ILE A 5 3.68 -2.25 -0.49
N ALA A 6 4.37 -1.75 -1.52
CA ALA A 6 4.83 -0.36 -1.58
C ALA A 6 4.28 0.41 -2.79
N PRO A 7 2.96 0.60 -2.90
CA PRO A 7 2.33 1.30 -4.01
C PRO A 7 2.36 2.82 -3.83
N ASP A 8 2.19 3.53 -4.94
CA ASP A 8 1.80 4.95 -4.96
C ASP A 8 0.28 5.07 -5.10
N LYS A 9 -0.25 6.28 -4.90
CA LYS A 9 -1.66 6.62 -5.05
C LYS A 9 -2.14 6.46 -6.49
N PHE A 10 -3.43 6.21 -6.64
CA PHE A 10 -4.11 6.36 -7.92
C PHE A 10 -4.68 7.79 -7.98
N LYS A 11 -4.02 8.66 -8.73
CA LYS A 11 -4.35 10.10 -8.80
C LYS A 11 -5.84 10.32 -9.11
N GLY A 12 -6.53 11.04 -8.22
CA GLY A 12 -7.96 11.32 -8.33
C GLY A 12 -8.89 10.15 -7.97
N SER A 13 -8.35 9.07 -7.39
CA SER A 13 -9.12 7.86 -7.05
C SER A 13 -8.81 7.36 -5.63
N LEU A 14 -7.68 6.68 -5.44
CA LEU A 14 -7.33 6.04 -4.16
C LEU A 14 -6.01 6.60 -3.63
N SER A 15 -5.92 6.76 -2.30
CA SER A 15 -4.65 7.03 -1.63
C SER A 15 -3.71 5.83 -1.72
N ALA A 16 -2.40 6.04 -1.57
CA ALA A 16 -1.41 4.96 -1.54
C ALA A 16 -1.75 3.90 -0.47
N GLN A 17 -2.22 4.33 0.70
CA GLN A 17 -2.68 3.45 1.77
C GLN A 17 -3.84 2.55 1.32
N ALA A 18 -4.88 3.13 0.72
CA ALA A 18 -6.05 2.38 0.26
C ALA A 18 -5.70 1.38 -0.85
N VAL A 19 -4.75 1.74 -1.72
CA VAL A 19 -4.19 0.81 -2.72
C VAL A 19 -3.47 -0.34 -2.01
N ALA A 20 -2.62 -0.06 -1.01
CA ALA A 20 -1.88 -1.09 -0.29
C ALA A 20 -2.79 -2.09 0.43
N GLU A 21 -3.82 -1.61 1.11
CA GLU A 21 -4.82 -2.44 1.80
C GLU A 21 -5.62 -3.31 0.81
N SER A 22 -5.97 -2.74 -0.36
CA SER A 22 -6.67 -3.49 -1.41
C SER A 22 -5.83 -4.64 -1.97
N ILE A 23 -4.52 -4.39 -2.17
CA ILE A 23 -3.56 -5.42 -2.59
C ILE A 23 -3.42 -6.48 -1.50
N GLU A 24 -3.25 -6.08 -0.24
CA GLU A 24 -3.13 -7.00 0.89
C GLU A 24 -4.36 -7.92 0.99
N ALA A 25 -5.55 -7.36 0.89
CA ALA A 25 -6.79 -8.13 0.90
C ALA A 25 -6.83 -9.16 -0.23
N GLY A 26 -6.39 -8.79 -1.44
CA GLY A 26 -6.25 -9.72 -2.57
C GLY A 26 -5.25 -10.85 -2.29
N LEU A 27 -4.08 -10.51 -1.76
CA LEU A 27 -3.03 -11.46 -1.41
C LEU A 27 -3.49 -12.45 -0.34
N ARG A 28 -4.16 -11.97 0.72
CA ARG A 28 -4.69 -12.83 1.79
C ARG A 28 -5.80 -13.76 1.30
N ARG A 29 -6.62 -13.33 0.31
CA ARG A 29 -7.61 -14.23 -0.32
C ARG A 29 -6.95 -15.36 -1.10
N ALA A 30 -5.88 -15.06 -1.84
CA ALA A 30 -5.17 -16.05 -2.65
C ALA A 30 -4.25 -16.96 -1.82
N VAL A 31 -3.60 -16.40 -0.80
CA VAL A 31 -2.64 -17.08 0.07
C VAL A 31 -2.91 -16.69 1.52
N PRO A 32 -3.78 -17.42 2.25
CA PRO A 32 -4.27 -17.02 3.58
C PRO A 32 -3.20 -16.80 4.67
N ARG A 33 -2.02 -17.40 4.50
CA ARG A 33 -0.90 -17.31 5.45
C ARG A 33 0.27 -16.46 4.93
N ILE A 34 0.03 -15.64 3.92
CA ILE A 34 1.07 -14.72 3.42
C ILE A 34 1.37 -13.67 4.47
N GLU A 35 2.66 -13.42 4.69
CA GLU A 35 3.11 -12.31 5.54
C GLU A 35 3.27 -11.06 4.67
N THR A 36 2.74 -9.94 5.13
CA THR A 36 2.70 -8.68 4.40
C THR A 36 3.25 -7.55 5.23
N VAL A 37 3.90 -6.59 4.57
CA VAL A 37 4.28 -5.30 5.15
C VAL A 37 3.73 -4.23 4.22
N ILE A 38 2.91 -3.34 4.76
CA ILE A 38 2.37 -2.19 4.05
C ILE A 38 3.37 -1.03 4.20
N ALA A 39 3.78 -0.44 3.09
CA ALA A 39 4.71 0.69 3.04
C ALA A 39 4.29 1.65 1.92
N PRO A 40 3.18 2.39 2.08
CA PRO A 40 2.69 3.30 1.05
C PRO A 40 3.76 4.33 0.68
N MET A 41 3.89 4.60 -0.61
CA MET A 41 4.93 5.46 -1.16
C MET A 41 4.34 6.73 -1.76
N ALA A 42 5.20 7.73 -1.94
CA ALA A 42 4.92 8.93 -2.70
C ALA A 42 6.23 9.47 -3.31
N ASP A 43 6.12 10.28 -4.36
CA ASP A 43 7.25 10.78 -5.16
C ASP A 43 7.70 12.21 -4.80
N GLY A 44 7.15 12.79 -3.72
CA GLY A 44 7.36 14.19 -3.35
C GLY A 44 6.20 15.11 -3.70
N GLY A 45 5.19 14.60 -4.43
CA GLY A 45 3.95 15.31 -4.71
C GLY A 45 2.94 15.31 -3.56
N GLU A 46 1.70 15.65 -3.88
CA GLU A 46 0.55 15.51 -2.97
C GLU A 46 0.44 14.06 -2.46
N GLY A 47 0.16 13.86 -1.17
CA GLY A 47 0.13 12.52 -0.57
C GLY A 47 1.44 12.09 0.08
N THR A 48 2.52 12.88 -0.08
CA THR A 48 3.84 12.53 0.46
C THR A 48 3.90 12.55 1.98
N ILE A 49 3.25 13.53 2.62
CA ILE A 49 3.21 13.60 4.08
C ILE A 49 2.41 12.42 4.65
N GLU A 50 1.30 12.09 4.01
CA GLU A 50 0.45 10.96 4.38
C GLU A 50 1.19 9.63 4.23
N ALA A 51 1.95 9.45 3.16
CA ALA A 51 2.80 8.27 2.96
C ALA A 51 3.89 8.16 4.04
N LEU A 52 4.56 9.26 4.38
CA LEU A 52 5.58 9.30 5.43
C LEU A 52 5.02 9.02 6.84
N LEU A 53 3.82 9.49 7.14
CA LEU A 53 3.16 9.24 8.44
C LEU A 53 2.64 7.81 8.58
N ALA A 54 2.40 7.13 7.46
CA ALA A 54 1.92 5.75 7.42
C ALA A 54 3.05 4.69 7.36
N ALA A 55 4.31 5.13 7.22
CA ALA A 55 5.50 4.29 7.12
C ALA A 55 6.07 3.85 8.47
#